data_AF-E5BG06-F1
#
_entry.id   AF-E5BG06-F1
#
_cell.length_a   1.000
_cell.length_b   1.000
_cell.length_c   1.000
_cell.angle_alpha   90.00
_cell.angle_beta   90.00
_cell.angle_gamma   90.00
#
_symmetry.space_group_name_H-M   'P 1'
#
loop_
_entity.id
_entity.type
_entity.pdbx_description
1 polymer ?
#
loop_
_entity_poly.entity_id
_entity_poly.type
_entity_poly.pdbx_seq_one_letter_code
_entity_poly.pdbx_strand_id
1 'polypeptide(L)'
;MKPRVTWILFLVIFIFSSCMSRWAFISETDYTKREEQIVKIYEKLSKKYDRLLEDPIEEKERKALEEKFQTFYVNLNELTVKNDPKHLQFLQEYRNQVRIKLNYLQDLKED
;
A
#
# COMPACT_ATOMS: atom_id res chain seq x y z
N MET A 1 54.88 17.68 16.72
CA MET A 1 54.14 17.11 15.57
C MET A 1 53.02 16.24 16.13
N LYS A 2 51.75 16.60 15.89
CA LYS A 2 50.56 15.91 16.41
C LYS A 2 50.02 14.95 15.33
N PRO A 3 49.60 13.72 15.65
CA PRO A 3 48.97 12.85 14.68
C PRO A 3 47.57 13.38 14.36
N ARG A 4 47.28 13.58 13.07
CA ARG A 4 45.93 13.86 12.57
C ARG A 4 45.18 12.54 12.55
N VAL A 5 44.24 12.37 13.48
CA VAL A 5 43.32 11.24 13.52
C VAL A 5 42.33 11.40 12.36
N THR A 6 42.39 10.44 11.44
CA THR A 6 41.54 10.27 10.27
C THR A 6 40.10 9.99 10.72
N TRP A 7 39.17 10.92 10.45
CA TRP A 7 37.74 10.72 10.67
C TRP A 7 37.14 10.02 9.45
N ILE A 8 37.05 8.69 9.49
CA ILE A 8 36.17 7.93 8.59
C ILE A 8 34.97 7.50 9.42
N LEU A 9 33.91 8.31 9.39
CA LEU A 9 32.59 7.94 9.87
C LEU A 9 31.68 7.82 8.65
N PHE A 10 31.75 6.65 8.02
CA PHE A 10 30.76 6.18 7.05
C PHE A 10 29.45 5.93 7.80
N LEU A 11 28.69 6.98 8.08
CA LEU A 11 27.30 6.85 8.49
C LEU A 11 26.47 6.74 7.21
N VAL A 12 26.45 5.53 6.65
CA VAL A 12 25.45 5.12 5.67
C VAL A 12 24.13 5.04 6.43
N ILE A 13 23.45 6.18 6.55
CA ILE A 13 22.06 6.23 6.97
C ILE A 13 21.23 5.74 5.78
N PHE A 14 21.22 4.44 5.56
CA PHE A 14 20.22 3.75 4.76
C PHE A 14 18.95 3.62 5.60
N ILE A 15 18.34 4.75 5.96
CA ILE A 15 16.96 4.70 6.48
C ILE A 15 16.10 4.46 5.26
N PHE A 16 15.64 3.22 5.12
CA PHE A 16 14.52 2.81 4.28
C PHE A 16 13.27 3.63 4.64
N SER A 17 13.19 4.87 4.16
CA SER A 17 11.97 5.70 4.18
C SER A 17 11.09 5.41 2.95
N SER A 18 11.06 4.16 2.49
CA SER A 18 10.20 3.75 1.37
C SER A 18 8.80 3.32 1.80
N CYS A 19 8.45 3.40 3.09
CA CYS A 19 7.10 3.06 3.56
C CYS A 19 6.16 4.28 3.68
N MET A 20 6.68 5.49 3.93
CA MET A 20 5.82 6.67 4.19
C MET A 20 5.34 7.43 2.94
N SER A 21 5.93 7.19 1.76
CA SER A 21 5.62 8.00 0.57
C SER A 21 4.47 7.48 -0.30
N ARG A 22 3.88 6.31 0.00
CA ARG A 22 2.95 5.64 -0.94
C ARG A 22 1.45 5.84 -0.62
N TRP A 23 1.13 6.54 0.47
CA TRP A 23 -0.25 6.73 0.97
C TRP A 23 -0.67 8.19 1.08
N ALA A 24 -0.05 9.07 0.28
CA ALA A 24 -0.27 10.52 0.30
C ALA A 24 -1.73 10.97 0.01
N PHE A 25 -2.61 10.08 -0.44
CA PHE A 25 -4.00 10.42 -0.74
C PHE A 25 -4.83 10.75 0.52
N ILE A 26 -4.42 10.28 1.70
CA ILE A 26 -5.11 10.60 2.97
C ILE A 26 -5.09 12.12 3.24
N SER A 27 -4.03 12.81 2.80
CA SER A 27 -3.90 14.27 2.93
C SER A 27 -4.52 15.07 1.77
N GLU A 28 -4.94 14.43 0.68
CA GLU A 28 -5.50 15.14 -0.49
C GLU A 28 -6.95 15.57 -0.20
N THR A 29 -7.23 16.87 -0.26
CA THR A 29 -8.56 17.44 0.08
C THR A 29 -9.52 17.45 -1.11
N ASP A 30 -9.00 17.33 -2.33
CA ASP A 30 -9.78 17.17 -3.56
C ASP A 30 -10.18 15.71 -3.74
N TYR A 31 -11.50 15.43 -3.65
CA TYR A 31 -12.00 14.07 -3.79
C TYR A 31 -11.65 13.46 -5.15
N THR A 32 -11.73 14.21 -6.25
CA THR A 32 -11.46 13.66 -7.59
C THR A 32 -10.03 13.18 -7.69
N LYS A 33 -9.06 14.00 -7.24
CA LYS A 33 -7.64 13.63 -7.25
C LYS A 33 -7.34 12.46 -6.33
N ARG A 34 -7.97 12.44 -5.15
CA ARG A 34 -7.84 11.33 -4.20
C ARG A 34 -8.35 10.03 -4.80
N GLU A 35 -9.53 10.06 -5.42
CA GLU A 35 -10.15 8.91 -6.08
C GLU A 35 -9.28 8.38 -7.22
N GLU A 36 -8.73 9.24 -8.08
CA GLU A 36 -7.78 8.83 -9.12
C GLU A 36 -6.54 8.12 -8.54
N GLN A 37 -6.02 8.59 -7.40
CA GLN A 37 -4.90 7.94 -6.73
C GLN A 37 -5.29 6.58 -6.16
N ILE A 38 -6.49 6.44 -5.59
CA ILE A 38 -7.05 5.18 -5.11
C ILE A 38 -7.14 4.18 -6.28
N VAL A 39 -7.70 4.59 -7.41
CA VAL A 39 -7.80 3.74 -8.61
C VAL A 39 -6.41 3.27 -9.05
N LYS A 40 -5.44 4.18 -9.19
CA LYS A 40 -4.07 3.85 -9.62
C LYS A 40 -3.38 2.86 -8.68
N ILE A 41 -3.53 3.03 -7.37
CA ILE A 41 -2.95 2.11 -6.40
C ILE A 41 -3.65 0.75 -6.47
N TYR A 42 -4.98 0.73 -6.51
CA TYR A 42 -5.76 -0.50 -6.62
C TYR A 42 -5.38 -1.29 -7.87
N GLU A 43 -5.32 -0.66 -9.04
CA GLU A 43 -4.94 -1.32 -10.30
C GLU A 43 -3.54 -1.93 -10.22
N LYS A 44 -2.59 -1.21 -9.60
CA LYS A 44 -1.22 -1.70 -9.43
C LYS A 44 -1.15 -2.90 -8.50
N LEU A 45 -1.92 -2.91 -7.40
CA LEU A 45 -2.01 -4.04 -6.50
C LEU A 45 -2.75 -5.20 -7.15
N SER A 46 -3.83 -4.93 -7.88
CA SER A 46 -4.60 -5.92 -8.63
C SER A 46 -3.76 -6.63 -9.68
N LYS A 47 -2.98 -5.91 -10.49
CA LYS A 47 -2.08 -6.54 -11.46
C LYS A 47 -1.04 -7.46 -10.82
N LYS A 48 -0.59 -7.13 -9.60
CA LYS A 48 0.33 -8.01 -8.85
C LYS A 48 -0.38 -9.23 -8.29
N TYR A 49 -1.62 -9.05 -7.84
CA TYR A 49 -2.48 -10.14 -7.41
C TYR A 49 -2.73 -11.10 -8.56
N ASP A 50 -3.12 -10.60 -9.73
CA ASP A 50 -3.43 -11.45 -10.88
C ASP A 50 -2.19 -12.27 -11.29
N ARG A 51 -1.00 -11.65 -11.34
CA ARG A 51 0.28 -12.35 -11.59
C ARG A 51 0.62 -13.40 -10.53
N LEU A 52 0.36 -13.11 -9.24
CA LEU A 52 0.61 -14.08 -8.17
C LEU A 52 -0.21 -15.36 -8.38
N LEU A 53 -1.37 -15.28 -9.02
CA LEU A 53 -2.24 -16.43 -9.28
C LEU A 53 -1.93 -17.14 -10.60
N GLU A 54 -1.09 -16.57 -11.46
CA GLU A 54 -0.68 -17.17 -12.74
C GLU A 54 0.41 -18.23 -12.55
N ASP A 55 1.28 -18.05 -11.56
CA ASP A 55 2.40 -18.92 -11.25
C ASP A 55 2.17 -19.69 -9.92
N PRO A 56 2.94 -20.76 -9.64
CA PRO A 56 2.97 -21.36 -8.31
C PRO A 56 3.23 -20.31 -7.24
N ILE A 57 2.36 -20.27 -6.22
CA ILE A 57 2.36 -19.19 -5.24
C ILE A 57 3.60 -19.30 -4.35
N GLU A 58 4.48 -18.30 -4.41
CA GLU A 58 5.54 -18.12 -3.42
C GLU A 58 4.98 -17.43 -2.17
N GLU A 59 4.98 -18.12 -1.02
CA GLU A 59 4.42 -17.61 0.25
C GLU A 59 4.98 -16.23 0.65
N LYS A 60 6.26 -15.99 0.39
CA LYS A 60 6.90 -14.69 0.67
C LYS A 60 6.28 -13.57 -0.17
N GLU A 61 5.98 -13.82 -1.44
CA GLU A 61 5.35 -12.85 -2.33
C GLU A 61 3.88 -12.64 -1.98
N ARG A 62 3.16 -13.72 -1.69
CA ARG A 62 1.77 -13.70 -1.19
C ARG A 62 1.65 -12.83 0.06
N LYS A 63 2.46 -13.11 1.08
CA LYS A 63 2.51 -12.34 2.33
C LYS A 63 2.85 -10.86 2.09
N ALA A 64 3.87 -10.59 1.27
CA ALA A 64 4.25 -9.22 0.96
C ALA A 64 3.17 -8.46 0.16
N LEU A 65 2.30 -9.17 -0.56
CA LEU A 65 1.15 -8.58 -1.24
C LEU A 65 -0.03 -8.37 -0.29
N GLU A 66 -0.30 -9.34 0.60
CA GLU A 66 -1.29 -9.26 1.68
C GLU A 66 -1.06 -8.01 2.53
N GLU A 67 0.16 -7.79 3.04
CA GLU A 67 0.51 -6.62 3.84
C GLU A 67 0.24 -5.29 3.12
N LYS A 68 0.42 -5.25 1.79
CA LYS A 68 0.13 -4.07 0.99
C LYS A 68 -1.38 -3.84 0.83
N PHE A 69 -2.16 -4.90 0.58
CA PHE A 69 -3.61 -4.80 0.52
C PHE A 69 -4.20 -4.44 1.90
N GLN A 70 -3.69 -5.03 2.98
CA GLN A 70 -4.08 -4.71 4.35
C GLN A 70 -3.84 -3.23 4.66
N THR A 71 -2.63 -2.74 4.37
CA THR A 71 -2.30 -1.32 4.58
C THR A 71 -3.21 -0.41 3.75
N PHE A 72 -3.46 -0.79 2.49
CA PHE A 72 -4.37 -0.02 1.63
C PHE A 72 -5.79 0.03 2.21
N TYR A 73 -6.29 -1.11 2.67
CA TYR A 73 -7.63 -1.24 3.24
C TYR A 73 -7.81 -0.37 4.49
N VAL A 74 -6.82 -0.39 5.40
CA VAL A 74 -6.81 0.48 6.58
C VAL A 74 -6.88 1.95 6.16
N ASN A 75 -6.02 2.36 5.23
CA ASN A 75 -6.00 3.73 4.73
C ASN A 75 -7.33 4.14 4.08
N LEU A 76 -7.97 3.25 3.32
CA LEU A 76 -9.30 3.51 2.74
C LEU A 76 -10.36 3.69 3.83
N ASN A 77 -10.28 2.97 4.94
CA ASN A 77 -11.23 3.08 6.06
C ASN A 77 -11.02 4.35 6.88
N GLU A 78 -9.80 4.88 6.95
CA GLU A 78 -9.49 6.15 7.61
C GLU A 78 -9.98 7.38 6.82
N LEU A 79 -10.27 7.23 5.53
CA LEU A 79 -10.80 8.32 4.72
C LEU A 79 -12.18 8.76 5.19
N THR A 80 -12.25 10.04 5.53
CA THR A 80 -13.51 10.75 5.73
C THR A 80 -13.94 11.43 4.43
N VAL A 81 -15.22 11.30 4.12
CA VAL A 81 -15.89 11.98 3.02
C VAL A 81 -17.06 12.72 3.63
N LYS A 82 -17.31 13.95 3.16
CA LYS A 82 -18.54 14.67 3.48
C LYS A 82 -19.74 13.84 2.98
N ASN A 83 -20.96 14.18 3.40
CA ASN A 83 -22.18 13.46 2.98
C ASN A 83 -22.52 13.69 1.49
N ASP A 84 -21.58 13.39 0.60
CA ASP A 84 -21.73 13.34 -0.84
C ASP A 84 -21.87 11.86 -1.25
N PRO A 85 -23.07 11.44 -1.69
CA PRO A 85 -23.36 10.05 -2.02
C PRO A 85 -22.42 9.46 -3.06
N LYS A 86 -21.94 10.25 -4.04
CA LYS A 86 -21.07 9.77 -5.12
C LYS A 86 -19.73 9.30 -4.55
N HIS A 87 -19.10 10.15 -3.75
CA HIS A 87 -17.79 9.88 -3.17
C HIS A 87 -17.86 8.79 -2.07
N LEU A 88 -18.98 8.73 -1.34
CA LEU A 88 -19.24 7.64 -0.40
C LEU A 88 -19.38 6.29 -1.12
N GLN A 89 -20.14 6.23 -2.21
CA GLN A 89 -20.32 5.02 -3.00
C GLN A 89 -18.98 4.56 -3.61
N PHE A 90 -18.18 5.50 -4.14
CA PHE A 90 -16.84 5.20 -4.66
C PHE A 90 -15.96 4.53 -3.59
N LEU A 91 -15.88 5.11 -2.38
CA LEU A 91 -15.06 4.52 -1.32
C LEU A 91 -15.59 3.17 -0.85
N GLN A 92 -16.91 3.00 -0.75
CA GLN A 92 -17.50 1.71 -0.38
C GLN A 92 -17.15 0.62 -1.40
N GLU A 93 -17.21 0.95 -2.69
CA GLU A 93 -16.86 0.02 -3.76
C GLU A 93 -15.39 -0.42 -3.64
N TYR A 94 -14.45 0.52 -3.55
CA TYR A 94 -13.03 0.17 -3.47
C TYR A 94 -12.65 -0.53 -2.15
N ARG A 95 -13.31 -0.19 -1.03
CA ARG A 95 -13.15 -0.95 0.23
C ARG A 95 -13.58 -2.41 0.03
N ASN A 96 -14.72 -2.65 -0.61
CA ASN A 96 -15.20 -4.00 -0.87
C ASN A 96 -14.27 -4.77 -1.82
N GLN A 97 -13.87 -4.17 -2.93
CA GLN A 97 -12.95 -4.81 -3.87
C GLN A 97 -11.60 -5.18 -3.23
N VAL A 98 -11.04 -4.29 -2.42
CA VAL A 98 -9.81 -4.54 -1.67
C VAL A 98 -10.01 -5.66 -0.64
N ARG A 99 -11.12 -5.63 0.11
CA ARG A 99 -11.45 -6.65 1.12
C ARG A 99 -11.54 -8.04 0.51
N ILE A 100 -12.18 -8.18 -0.66
CA ILE A 100 -12.30 -9.48 -1.33
C ILE A 100 -10.92 -10.06 -1.67
N LYS A 101 -10.05 -9.26 -2.31
CA LYS A 101 -8.69 -9.72 -2.67
C LYS A 101 -7.82 -9.99 -1.45
N LEU A 102 -7.95 -9.18 -0.40
CA LEU A 102 -7.25 -9.39 0.86
C LEU A 102 -7.65 -10.71 1.53
N ASN A 103 -8.96 -10.99 1.64
CA ASN A 103 -9.45 -12.24 2.20
C ASN A 103 -8.93 -13.44 1.40
N TYR A 104 -8.97 -13.37 0.06
CA TYR A 104 -8.44 -14.46 -0.75
C TYR A 104 -6.94 -14.69 -0.54
N LEU A 105 -6.13 -13.63 -0.42
CA LEU A 105 -4.71 -13.78 -0.08
C LEU A 105 -4.53 -14.45 1.28
N GLN A 106 -5.38 -14.16 2.26
CA GLN A 106 -5.35 -14.81 3.58
C GLN A 106 -5.75 -16.28 3.50
N ASP A 107 -6.75 -16.62 2.70
CA ASP A 107 -7.21 -17.99 2.47
C ASP A 107 -6.17 -18.84 1.73
N LEU A 108 -5.32 -18.22 0.91
CA LEU A 108 -4.20 -18.87 0.21
C LEU A 108 -2.99 -19.20 1.11
N LYS A 109 -3.00 -18.74 2.36
CA LYS A 109 -1.88 -18.97 3.27
C LYS A 109 -1.74 -20.47 3.54
N GLU A 110 -0.56 -21.01 3.29
CA GLU A 110 -0.25 -22.40 3.67
C GLU A 110 -0.17 -22.52 5.21
N ASP A 111 -0.80 -23.58 5.74
CA ASP A 111 -0.79 -23.93 7.18
C ASP A 111 0.58 -24.45 7.65
#